data_AF-A0A7C6SBR2-F1
#
_entry.id   AF-A0A7C6SBR2-F1
#
_cell.length_a   1.000
_cell.length_b   1.000
_cell.length_c   1.000
_cell.angle_alpha   90.00
_cell.angle_beta   90.00
_cell.angle_gamma   90.00
#
_symmetry.space_group_name_H-M   'P 1'
#
loop_
_entity.id
_entity.type
_entity.pdbx_description
1 polymer ?
#
loop_
_entity_poly.entity_id
_entity_poly.type
_entity_poly.pdbx_seq_one_letter_code
_entity_poly.pdbx_strand_id
1 'polypeptide(L)'
;MKKIIITGGPTNEAIDEVMKITNMSTGGTAVALAESFASAGYEVVAIFNKVVNLEERENLRIVRIENTQDMLDAIEAEARPDDVDAVIHAAAVGDYKADFAFLLEDMADEIFKRIDSIKSPEDILNIMQDPKCKIDNNTKISSYQKNLTIKLGLTPKIIGKLRFWFPNALLIGYKLLENVEKGELFDVATALCNKNNMDYILANDLADLRRGDMSRYLINKDGFTQIVLKDADATFKFVDEELS
;
A
#
# COMPACT_ATOMS: atom_id res chain seq x y z
N MET A 1 -17.79 -9.76 -20.54
CA MET A 1 -17.52 -8.40 -20.00
C MET A 1 -16.22 -8.53 -19.25
N LYS A 2 -15.25 -7.65 -19.50
CA LYS A 2 -13.95 -7.74 -18.84
C LYS A 2 -14.06 -7.23 -17.41
N LYS A 3 -13.34 -7.86 -16.48
CA LYS A 3 -13.34 -7.54 -15.05
C LYS A 3 -12.00 -7.02 -14.60
N ILE A 4 -12.01 -5.90 -13.88
CA ILE A 4 -10.80 -5.24 -13.36
C ILE A 4 -10.93 -5.02 -11.85
N ILE A 5 -9.85 -5.33 -11.14
CA ILE A 5 -9.68 -4.95 -9.74
C ILE A 5 -8.78 -3.72 -9.66
N ILE A 6 -9.21 -2.69 -8.93
CA ILE A 6 -8.43 -1.48 -8.69
C ILE A 6 -8.32 -1.28 -7.19
N THR A 7 -7.10 -1.12 -6.68
CA THR A 7 -6.90 -0.71 -5.28
C THR A 7 -6.58 0.77 -5.21
N GLY A 8 -7.12 1.49 -4.23
CA GLY A 8 -6.96 2.94 -4.16
C GLY A 8 -6.96 3.52 -2.75
N GLY A 9 -6.35 4.69 -2.61
CA GLY A 9 -6.24 5.40 -1.33
C GLY A 9 -5.06 4.95 -0.45
N PRO A 10 -4.90 5.58 0.72
CA PRO A 10 -3.89 5.19 1.70
C PRO A 10 -4.37 3.98 2.53
N THR A 11 -3.48 3.14 3.02
CA THR A 11 -3.82 2.26 4.15
C THR A 11 -3.57 3.01 5.46
N ASN A 12 -4.43 2.78 6.44
CA ASN A 12 -4.37 3.41 7.75
C ASN A 12 -4.15 2.34 8.82
N GLU A 13 -2.97 2.35 9.43
CA GLU A 13 -2.61 1.38 10.47
C GLU A 13 -2.93 1.97 11.83
N ALA A 14 -3.91 1.39 12.54
CA ALA A 14 -4.33 1.88 13.85
C ALA A 14 -3.16 1.81 14.87
N ILE A 15 -3.03 2.86 15.67
CA ILE A 15 -2.17 2.89 16.86
C ILE A 15 -3.04 2.56 18.08
N ASP A 16 -4.19 3.21 18.18
CA ASP A 16 -5.27 2.96 19.13
C ASP A 16 -6.63 3.30 18.47
N GLU A 17 -7.72 3.37 19.24
CA GLU A 17 -9.07 3.71 18.75
C GLU A 17 -9.21 5.10 18.09
N VAL A 18 -8.23 6.00 18.24
CA VAL A 18 -8.29 7.40 17.77
C VAL A 18 -7.13 7.76 16.84
N MET A 19 -5.94 7.22 17.09
CA MET A 19 -4.71 7.50 16.37
C MET A 19 -4.39 6.41 15.35
N LYS A 20 -3.82 6.81 14.22
CA LYS A 20 -3.39 5.89 13.16
C LYS A 20 -2.23 6.46 12.37
N ILE A 21 -1.43 5.56 11.78
CA ILE A 21 -0.39 5.88 10.80
C ILE A 21 -1.05 5.83 9.42
N THR A 22 -0.91 6.90 8.64
CA THR A 22 -1.51 7.01 7.30
C THR A 22 -0.52 7.58 6.29
N ASN A 23 -0.61 7.11 5.06
CA ASN A 23 0.11 7.68 3.93
C ASN A 23 -0.65 8.89 3.36
N MET A 24 0.09 9.82 2.74
CA MET A 24 -0.47 11.10 2.24
C MET A 24 -1.29 11.00 0.94
N SER A 25 -1.61 9.79 0.47
CA SER A 25 -2.36 9.62 -0.78
C SER A 25 -3.83 9.98 -0.60
N THR A 26 -4.41 10.66 -1.59
CA THR A 26 -5.84 10.97 -1.65
C THR A 26 -6.65 9.92 -2.43
N GLY A 27 -5.98 9.00 -3.14
CA GLY A 27 -6.63 8.01 -4.00
C GLY A 27 -7.20 8.54 -5.32
N GLY A 28 -7.06 9.84 -5.63
CA GLY A 28 -7.72 10.46 -6.79
C GLY A 28 -7.39 9.81 -8.15
N THR A 29 -6.17 9.31 -8.34
CA THR A 29 -5.83 8.54 -9.54
C THR A 29 -6.62 7.25 -9.66
N ALA A 30 -6.75 6.49 -8.56
CA ALA A 30 -7.48 5.24 -8.57
C ALA A 30 -8.97 5.48 -8.80
N VAL A 31 -9.54 6.55 -8.22
CA VAL A 31 -10.93 6.99 -8.48
C VAL A 31 -11.14 7.24 -9.97
N ALA A 32 -10.30 8.07 -10.58
CA ALA A 32 -10.42 8.39 -12.01
C ALA A 32 -10.32 7.14 -12.88
N LEU A 33 -9.42 6.20 -12.55
CA LEU A 33 -9.33 4.91 -13.26
C LEU A 33 -10.62 4.09 -13.11
N ALA A 34 -11.12 3.93 -11.89
CA ALA A 34 -12.34 3.16 -11.64
C ALA A 34 -13.55 3.72 -12.40
N GLU A 35 -13.70 5.05 -12.43
CA GLU A 35 -14.75 5.70 -13.20
C GLU A 35 -14.58 5.54 -14.72
N SER A 36 -13.35 5.64 -15.24
CA SER A 36 -13.08 5.46 -16.68
C SER A 36 -13.38 4.03 -17.13
N PHE A 37 -12.91 3.01 -16.40
CA PHE A 37 -13.21 1.60 -16.74
C PHE A 37 -14.70 1.28 -16.62
N ALA A 38 -15.36 1.75 -15.56
CA ALA A 38 -16.80 1.56 -15.43
C ALA A 38 -17.56 2.24 -16.59
N SER A 39 -17.14 3.45 -16.99
CA SER A 39 -17.77 4.16 -18.12
C SER A 39 -17.53 3.46 -19.48
N ALA A 40 -16.44 2.72 -19.61
CA ALA A 40 -16.12 1.90 -20.78
C ALA A 40 -16.82 0.51 -20.77
N GLY A 41 -17.64 0.21 -19.75
CA GLY A 41 -18.43 -1.02 -19.68
C GLY A 41 -17.72 -2.22 -19.05
N TYR A 42 -16.59 -2.00 -18.35
CA TYR A 42 -15.94 -3.04 -17.55
C TYR A 42 -16.71 -3.32 -16.26
N GLU A 43 -16.60 -4.54 -15.74
CA GLU A 43 -16.96 -4.85 -14.36
C GLU A 43 -15.80 -4.43 -13.44
N VAL A 44 -16.02 -3.44 -12.57
CA VAL A 44 -14.96 -2.88 -11.73
C VAL A 44 -15.19 -3.23 -10.27
N VAL A 45 -14.15 -3.78 -9.63
CA VAL A 45 -14.07 -3.96 -8.19
C VAL A 45 -13.05 -2.97 -7.62
N ALA A 46 -13.54 -1.92 -6.96
CA ALA A 46 -12.72 -0.89 -6.34
C ALA A 46 -12.48 -1.21 -4.86
N ILE A 47 -11.28 -1.70 -4.52
CA ILE A 47 -10.87 -2.01 -3.13
C ILE A 47 -10.17 -0.78 -2.53
N PHE A 48 -10.96 0.12 -1.94
CA PHE A 48 -10.54 1.48 -1.62
C PHE A 48 -10.64 1.77 -0.13
N ASN A 49 -9.72 2.58 0.37
CA ASN A 49 -9.83 3.06 1.75
C ASN A 49 -11.16 3.80 1.97
N LYS A 50 -11.77 3.63 3.14
CA LYS A 50 -13.05 4.27 3.48
C LYS A 50 -13.05 5.79 3.40
N VAL A 51 -11.89 6.44 3.47
CA VAL A 51 -11.76 7.90 3.32
C VAL A 51 -11.85 8.40 1.87
N VAL A 52 -11.71 7.51 0.88
CA VAL A 52 -11.76 7.89 -0.53
C VAL A 52 -13.21 8.01 -0.98
N ASN A 53 -13.62 9.16 -1.48
CA ASN A 53 -14.98 9.34 -1.98
C ASN A 53 -15.14 8.73 -3.38
N LEU A 54 -16.06 7.79 -3.52
CA LEU A 54 -16.44 7.14 -4.79
C LEU A 54 -17.82 6.51 -4.58
N GLU A 55 -18.70 6.60 -5.57
CA GLU A 55 -20.07 6.07 -5.51
C GLU A 55 -20.21 4.77 -6.31
N GLU A 56 -20.96 3.82 -5.76
CA GLU A 56 -21.25 2.56 -6.46
C GLU A 56 -22.15 2.78 -7.68
N ARG A 57 -21.98 1.94 -8.70
CA ARG A 57 -22.81 1.89 -9.91
C ARG A 57 -23.03 0.44 -10.31
N GLU A 58 -23.91 0.19 -11.29
CA GLU A 58 -24.28 -1.16 -11.71
C GLU A 58 -23.07 -2.07 -12.00
N ASN A 59 -22.03 -1.53 -12.65
CA ASN A 59 -20.79 -2.22 -12.97
C ASN A 59 -19.57 -1.73 -12.17
N LEU A 60 -19.78 -1.03 -11.05
CA LEU A 60 -18.73 -0.55 -10.15
C LEU A 60 -19.11 -0.87 -8.70
N ARG A 61 -18.53 -1.94 -8.16
CA ARG A 61 -18.66 -2.34 -6.75
C ARG A 61 -17.49 -1.82 -5.94
N ILE A 62 -17.76 -1.31 -4.74
CA ILE A 62 -16.71 -0.76 -3.87
C ILE A 62 -16.56 -1.62 -2.62
N VAL A 63 -15.34 -2.12 -2.39
CA VAL A 63 -14.95 -2.79 -1.14
C VAL A 63 -14.21 -1.79 -0.28
N ARG A 64 -14.80 -1.40 0.85
CA ARG A 64 -14.24 -0.41 1.78
C ARG A 64 -13.28 -1.08 2.76
N ILE A 65 -12.05 -0.58 2.83
CA ILE A 65 -10.99 -1.08 3.72
C ILE A 65 -10.47 0.04 4.63
N GLU A 66 -9.82 -0.31 5.74
CA GLU A 66 -9.09 0.65 6.58
C GLU A 66 -7.57 0.44 6.46
N ASN A 67 -7.11 -0.78 6.67
CA ASN A 67 -5.68 -1.09 6.85
C ASN A 67 -5.15 -2.00 5.72
N THR A 68 -3.86 -2.34 5.80
CA THR A 68 -3.18 -3.16 4.79
C THR A 68 -3.62 -4.63 4.83
N GLN A 69 -3.98 -5.15 6.00
CA GLN A 69 -4.52 -6.51 6.14
C GLN A 69 -5.92 -6.61 5.50
N ASP A 70 -6.80 -5.65 5.75
CA ASP A 70 -8.13 -5.59 5.11
C ASP A 70 -8.02 -5.58 3.58
N MET A 71 -7.06 -4.81 3.04
CA MET A 71 -6.82 -4.77 1.59
C MET A 71 -6.30 -6.11 1.06
N LEU A 72 -5.39 -6.75 1.79
CA LEU A 72 -4.88 -8.07 1.45
C LEU A 72 -6.03 -9.09 1.36
N ASP A 73 -6.87 -9.13 2.42
CA ASP A 73 -7.98 -10.08 2.55
C ASP A 73 -9.06 -9.80 1.48
N ALA A 74 -9.33 -8.53 1.19
CA ALA A 74 -10.26 -8.13 0.13
C ALA A 74 -9.77 -8.56 -1.26
N ILE A 75 -8.48 -8.40 -1.57
CA ILE A 75 -7.93 -8.85 -2.85
C ILE A 75 -7.99 -10.37 -2.95
N GLU A 76 -7.63 -11.08 -1.87
CA GLU A 76 -7.68 -12.54 -1.82
C GLU A 76 -9.10 -13.08 -2.00
N ALA A 77 -10.12 -12.41 -1.44
CA ALA A 77 -11.52 -12.79 -1.61
C ALA A 77 -12.00 -12.69 -3.08
N GLU A 78 -11.37 -11.84 -3.89
CA GLU A 78 -11.65 -11.70 -5.33
C GLU A 78 -10.80 -12.65 -6.20
N ALA A 79 -9.88 -13.40 -5.61
CA ALA A 79 -9.00 -14.34 -6.31
C ALA A 79 -9.78 -15.58 -6.78
N ARG A 80 -10.45 -15.44 -7.91
CA ARG A 80 -10.99 -16.56 -8.69
C ARG A 80 -10.12 -16.72 -9.93
N PRO A 81 -9.44 -17.87 -10.10
CA PRO A 81 -8.66 -18.12 -11.31
C PRO A 81 -9.52 -17.89 -12.56
N ASP A 82 -8.98 -17.15 -13.53
CA ASP A 82 -9.57 -16.86 -14.84
C ASP A 82 -10.80 -15.93 -14.89
N ASP A 83 -11.14 -15.25 -13.78
CA ASP A 83 -12.27 -14.33 -13.72
C ASP A 83 -11.87 -12.84 -13.80
N VAL A 84 -10.57 -12.53 -13.73
CA VAL A 84 -10.06 -11.15 -13.67
C VAL A 84 -9.07 -10.91 -14.81
N ASP A 85 -9.36 -9.91 -15.64
CA ASP A 85 -8.54 -9.54 -16.80
C ASP A 85 -7.37 -8.65 -16.40
N ALA A 86 -7.55 -7.74 -15.43
CA ALA A 86 -6.48 -6.91 -14.93
C ALA A 86 -6.60 -6.55 -13.44
N VAL A 87 -5.45 -6.34 -12.80
CA VAL A 87 -5.34 -5.79 -11.45
C VAL A 87 -4.44 -4.56 -11.48
N ILE A 88 -5.02 -3.42 -11.11
CA ILE A 88 -4.30 -2.14 -10.99
C ILE A 88 -4.11 -1.81 -9.51
N HIS A 89 -2.92 -2.08 -9.00
CA HIS A 89 -2.54 -1.82 -7.62
C HIS A 89 -2.02 -0.38 -7.45
N ALA A 90 -2.94 0.58 -7.38
CA ALA A 90 -2.67 2.02 -7.23
C ALA A 90 -2.77 2.54 -5.78
N ALA A 91 -2.95 1.65 -4.79
CA ALA A 91 -3.05 2.02 -3.39
C ALA A 91 -1.68 2.45 -2.81
N ALA A 92 -1.70 3.43 -1.91
CA ALA A 92 -0.52 3.82 -1.14
C ALA A 92 -0.46 3.00 0.15
N VAL A 93 0.03 1.77 0.04
CA VAL A 93 0.18 0.84 1.15
C VAL A 93 1.31 1.28 2.09
N GLY A 94 1.02 1.42 3.37
CA GLY A 94 2.03 1.66 4.41
C GLY A 94 2.94 0.46 4.58
N ASP A 95 4.25 0.69 4.76
CA ASP A 95 5.23 -0.39 4.98
C ASP A 95 5.25 -0.90 6.43
N TYR A 96 4.76 -0.07 7.35
CA TYR A 96 4.80 -0.30 8.79
C TYR A 96 3.42 -0.11 9.40
N LYS A 97 3.15 -0.89 10.44
CA LYS A 97 2.01 -0.76 11.35
C LYS A 97 2.49 -0.59 12.78
N ALA A 98 1.64 -0.07 13.65
CA ALA A 98 1.92 -0.14 15.08
C ALA A 98 1.85 -1.62 15.51
N ASP A 99 2.89 -2.09 16.19
CA ASP A 99 2.91 -3.44 16.78
C ASP A 99 2.47 -3.36 18.24
N PHE A 100 3.10 -2.47 19.02
CA PHE A 100 2.66 -2.13 20.37
C PHE A 100 3.17 -0.74 20.78
N ALA A 101 2.55 -0.18 21.81
CA ALA A 101 2.95 1.08 22.45
C ALA A 101 3.39 0.85 23.90
N PHE A 102 4.27 1.70 24.42
CA PHE A 102 4.74 1.70 25.81
C PHE A 102 5.27 3.09 26.20
N LEU A 103 5.48 3.34 27.50
CA LEU A 103 6.16 4.55 27.98
C LEU A 103 7.65 4.28 28.18
N LEU A 104 8.52 5.21 27.80
CA LEU A 104 9.96 5.06 27.99
C LEU A 104 10.33 4.80 29.46
N GLU A 105 9.62 5.42 30.40
CA GLU A 105 9.82 5.24 31.84
C GLU A 105 9.53 3.81 32.28
N ASP A 106 8.43 3.21 31.78
CA ASP A 106 8.06 1.83 32.13
C ASP A 106 9.02 0.82 31.51
N MET A 107 9.52 1.09 30.30
CA MET A 107 10.58 0.29 29.67
C MET A 107 11.89 0.39 30.46
N ALA A 108 12.29 1.60 30.88
CA ALA A 108 13.49 1.82 31.67
C ALA A 108 13.42 1.07 33.01
N ASP A 109 12.28 1.12 33.69
CA ASP A 109 12.03 0.38 34.93
C ASP A 109 12.05 -1.14 34.72
N GLU A 110 11.43 -1.64 33.64
CA GLU A 110 11.46 -3.08 33.32
C GLU A 110 12.89 -3.59 33.06
N ILE A 111 13.69 -2.84 32.31
CA ILE A 111 15.11 -3.16 32.05
C ILE A 111 15.90 -3.10 33.36
N PHE A 112 15.71 -2.06 34.16
CA PHE A 112 16.42 -1.86 35.42
C PHE A 112 16.16 -3.01 36.42
N LYS A 113 14.91 -3.49 36.53
CA LYS A 113 14.55 -4.64 37.36
C LYS A 113 15.23 -5.96 36.95
N ARG A 114 15.76 -6.04 35.73
CA ARG A 114 16.43 -7.22 35.19
C ARG A 114 17.93 -7.03 35.02
N ILE A 115 18.50 -5.94 35.51
CA ILE A 115 19.88 -5.54 35.22
C ILE A 115 20.92 -6.61 35.60
N ASP A 116 20.70 -7.35 36.68
CA ASP A 116 21.60 -8.44 37.10
C ASP A 116 21.63 -9.62 36.11
N SER A 117 20.53 -9.83 35.38
CA SER A 117 20.38 -10.90 34.38
C SER A 117 20.88 -10.49 32.99
N ILE A 118 21.06 -9.20 32.73
CA ILE A 118 21.56 -8.69 31.44
C ILE A 118 23.06 -8.94 31.35
N LYS A 119 23.49 -9.69 30.34
CA LYS A 119 24.90 -10.00 30.05
C LYS A 119 25.38 -9.39 28.74
N SER A 120 24.46 -8.95 27.89
CA SER A 120 24.75 -8.44 26.55
C SER A 120 23.69 -7.43 26.08
N PRO A 121 23.99 -6.63 25.04
CA PRO A 121 22.99 -5.80 24.37
C PRO A 121 21.79 -6.60 23.83
N GLU A 122 22.01 -7.87 23.46
CA GLU A 122 20.95 -8.75 22.96
C GLU A 122 19.89 -9.04 24.02
N ASP A 123 20.28 -9.15 25.29
CA ASP A 123 19.33 -9.35 26.39
C ASP A 123 18.38 -8.15 26.54
N ILE A 124 18.91 -6.92 26.34
CA ILE A 124 18.10 -5.70 26.33
C ILE A 124 17.18 -5.69 25.11
N LEU A 125 17.71 -6.02 23.92
CA LEU A 125 16.92 -6.06 22.70
C LEU A 125 15.75 -7.05 22.81
N ASN A 126 15.97 -8.23 23.40
CA ASN A 126 14.93 -9.21 23.65
C ASN A 126 13.82 -8.67 24.57
N ILE A 127 14.17 -7.90 25.61
CA ILE A 127 13.17 -7.21 26.45
C ILE A 127 12.40 -6.18 25.62
N MET A 128 13.10 -5.40 24.79
CA MET A 128 12.46 -4.34 23.98
C MET A 128 11.60 -4.89 22.84
N GLN A 129 11.85 -6.11 22.36
CA GLN A 129 11.05 -6.76 21.32
C GLN A 129 9.71 -7.29 21.85
N ASP A 130 9.67 -7.72 23.12
CA ASP A 130 8.47 -8.23 23.78
C ASP A 130 8.38 -7.78 25.25
N PRO A 131 8.21 -6.47 25.51
CA PRO A 131 8.18 -5.95 26.87
C PRO A 131 6.89 -6.33 27.57
N LYS A 132 6.93 -6.42 28.91
CA LYS A 132 5.72 -6.59 29.72
C LYS A 132 4.99 -5.26 29.92
N CYS A 133 5.68 -4.12 29.81
CA CYS A 133 5.13 -2.78 29.97
C CYS A 133 4.31 -2.25 28.77
N LYS A 134 3.79 -3.12 27.91
CA LYS A 134 2.92 -2.71 26.80
C LYS A 134 1.66 -2.04 27.34
N ILE A 135 1.27 -0.95 26.70
CA ILE A 135 0.01 -0.27 26.96
C ILE A 135 -1.11 -1.04 26.24
N ASP A 136 -2.22 -1.26 26.93
CA ASP A 136 -3.46 -1.72 26.29
C ASP A 136 -4.00 -0.59 25.39
N ASN A 137 -3.98 -0.82 24.09
CA ASN A 137 -4.42 0.13 23.07
C ASN A 137 -5.85 -0.14 22.55
N ASN A 138 -6.63 -0.98 23.24
CA ASN A 138 -8.07 -1.14 22.96
C ASN A 138 -8.89 0.11 23.33
N THR A 139 -8.25 1.12 23.95
CA THR A 139 -8.85 2.43 24.22
C THR A 139 -7.85 3.54 23.89
N LYS A 140 -8.35 4.77 23.78
CA LYS A 140 -7.53 5.96 23.50
C LYS A 140 -6.39 6.09 24.52
N ILE A 141 -5.16 6.13 24.04
CA ILE A 141 -3.98 6.40 24.86
C ILE A 141 -4.02 7.87 25.31
N SER A 142 -3.84 8.11 26.60
CA SER A 142 -3.96 9.43 27.21
C SER A 142 -2.85 10.37 26.73
N SER A 143 -3.23 11.58 26.29
CA SER A 143 -2.30 12.63 25.83
C SER A 143 -1.43 13.24 26.95
N TYR A 144 -1.64 12.87 28.21
CA TYR A 144 -0.83 13.35 29.34
C TYR A 144 0.41 12.50 29.58
N GLN A 145 0.54 11.37 28.89
CA GLN A 145 1.72 10.51 29.00
C GLN A 145 2.90 11.15 28.28
N LYS A 146 3.95 11.49 29.03
CA LYS A 146 5.23 11.90 28.45
C LYS A 146 5.91 10.66 27.87
N ASN A 147 6.67 10.84 26.79
CA ASN A 147 7.50 9.78 26.20
C ASN A 147 6.78 8.52 25.70
N LEU A 148 5.54 8.66 25.21
CA LEU A 148 4.86 7.59 24.48
C LEU A 148 5.73 7.11 23.30
N THR A 149 6.02 5.83 23.27
CA THR A 149 6.83 5.18 22.23
C THR A 149 6.03 4.09 21.55
N ILE A 150 6.13 4.02 20.23
CA ILE A 150 5.45 3.02 19.40
C ILE A 150 6.52 2.17 18.72
N LYS A 151 6.48 0.87 18.96
CA LYS A 151 7.26 -0.10 18.18
C LYS A 151 6.50 -0.39 16.89
N LEU A 152 7.17 -0.20 15.76
CA LEU A 152 6.62 -0.50 14.45
C LEU A 152 6.92 -1.95 14.05
N GLY A 153 5.93 -2.61 13.45
CA GLY A 153 6.06 -3.89 12.77
C GLY A 153 5.82 -3.72 11.27
N LEU A 154 6.24 -4.69 10.46
CA LEU A 154 6.00 -4.66 9.01
C LEU A 154 4.55 -5.02 8.68
N THR A 155 3.99 -4.38 7.66
CA THR A 155 2.71 -4.78 7.03
C THR A 155 2.91 -5.95 6.07
N PRO A 156 1.85 -6.74 5.77
CA PRO A 156 1.95 -7.81 4.78
C PRO A 156 2.24 -7.23 3.39
N LYS A 157 3.05 -7.94 2.60
CA LYS A 157 3.38 -7.54 1.23
C LYS A 157 2.32 -8.04 0.25
N ILE A 158 1.53 -7.12 -0.31
CA ILE A 158 0.44 -7.41 -1.24
C ILE A 158 0.96 -7.77 -2.64
N ILE A 159 1.83 -6.93 -3.23
CA ILE A 159 2.30 -7.07 -4.61
C ILE A 159 2.90 -8.46 -4.87
N GLY A 160 3.65 -9.00 -3.91
CA GLY A 160 4.28 -10.32 -4.03
C GLY A 160 3.31 -11.51 -4.10
N LYS A 161 2.02 -11.30 -3.81
CA LYS A 161 0.97 -12.32 -3.90
C LYS A 161 0.08 -12.20 -5.14
N LEU A 162 0.09 -11.06 -5.82
CA LEU A 162 -0.85 -10.77 -6.91
C LEU A 162 -0.78 -11.81 -8.03
N ARG A 163 0.42 -12.16 -8.50
CA ARG A 163 0.57 -13.17 -9.55
C ARG A 163 0.11 -14.56 -9.13
N PHE A 164 0.23 -14.91 -7.85
CA PHE A 164 -0.29 -16.19 -7.34
C PHE A 164 -1.82 -16.22 -7.40
N TRP A 165 -2.47 -15.13 -6.99
CA TRP A 165 -3.93 -15.01 -7.01
C TRP A 165 -4.52 -14.82 -8.42
N PHE A 166 -3.80 -14.11 -9.29
CA PHE A 166 -4.24 -13.76 -10.64
C PHE A 166 -3.16 -14.17 -11.65
N PRO A 167 -3.01 -15.48 -11.93
CA PRO A 167 -1.92 -16.00 -12.76
C PRO A 167 -1.94 -15.46 -14.18
N ASN A 168 -3.12 -15.19 -14.74
CA ASN A 168 -3.30 -14.80 -16.14
C ASN A 168 -3.69 -13.32 -16.33
N ALA A 169 -3.97 -12.59 -15.24
CA ALA A 169 -4.36 -11.18 -15.33
C ALA A 169 -3.18 -10.29 -15.69
N LEU A 170 -3.47 -9.17 -16.34
CA LEU A 170 -2.54 -8.05 -16.50
C LEU A 170 -2.33 -7.36 -15.15
N LEU A 171 -1.09 -7.38 -14.65
CA LEU A 171 -0.73 -6.82 -13.34
C LEU A 171 0.03 -5.50 -13.47
N ILE A 172 -0.58 -4.44 -12.95
CA ILE A 172 -0.02 -3.09 -12.99
C ILE A 172 0.13 -2.57 -11.57
N GLY A 173 1.35 -2.21 -11.19
CA GLY A 173 1.64 -1.56 -9.91
C GLY A 173 2.09 -0.13 -10.08
N TYR A 174 2.16 0.60 -8.96
CA TYR A 174 2.70 1.96 -8.91
C TYR A 174 3.95 2.01 -8.05
N LYS A 175 4.91 2.86 -8.44
CA LYS A 175 6.09 3.15 -7.63
C LYS A 175 6.35 4.65 -7.58
N LEU A 176 6.26 5.19 -6.36
CA LEU A 176 6.61 6.55 -6.05
C LEU A 176 7.98 6.58 -5.36
N LEU A 177 8.89 7.42 -5.85
CA LEU A 177 10.14 7.80 -5.18
C LEU A 177 10.17 9.33 -5.01
N GLU A 178 11.14 9.86 -4.28
CA GLU A 178 11.27 11.31 -4.07
C GLU A 178 12.71 11.77 -4.32
N ASN A 179 12.85 12.74 -5.22
CA ASN A 179 14.13 13.38 -5.58
C ASN A 179 15.20 12.39 -6.09
N VAL A 180 14.79 11.42 -6.91
CA VAL A 180 15.71 10.47 -7.54
C VAL A 180 15.94 10.81 -9.02
N GLU A 181 17.07 10.39 -9.56
CA GLU A 181 17.29 10.47 -11.01
C GLU A 181 16.38 9.46 -11.74
N LYS A 182 16.02 9.76 -13.00
CA LYS A 182 15.13 8.90 -13.79
C LYS A 182 15.69 7.48 -13.95
N GLY A 183 17.02 7.34 -14.11
CA GLY A 183 17.67 6.03 -14.21
C GLY A 183 17.42 5.17 -12.97
N GLU A 184 17.63 5.74 -11.78
CA GLU A 184 17.35 5.07 -10.51
C GLU A 184 15.86 4.69 -10.36
N LEU A 185 14.96 5.60 -10.74
CA LEU A 185 13.52 5.34 -10.75
C LEU A 185 13.17 4.12 -11.62
N PHE A 186 13.78 4.02 -12.80
CA PHE A 186 13.55 2.91 -13.73
C PHE A 186 14.16 1.61 -13.20
N ASP A 187 15.36 1.64 -12.63
CA ASP A 187 16.03 0.47 -12.07
C ASP A 187 15.22 -0.12 -10.90
N VAL A 188 14.72 0.73 -9.99
CA VAL A 188 13.88 0.31 -8.87
C VAL A 188 12.56 -0.29 -9.36
N ALA A 189 11.91 0.33 -10.34
CA ALA A 189 10.66 -0.18 -10.91
C ALA A 189 10.87 -1.51 -11.67
N THR A 190 11.95 -1.64 -12.43
CA THR A 190 12.34 -2.86 -13.14
C THR A 190 12.61 -4.01 -12.15
N ALA A 191 13.30 -3.72 -11.05
CA ALA A 191 13.53 -4.69 -9.98
C ALA A 191 12.22 -5.14 -9.34
N LEU A 192 11.22 -4.24 -9.19
CA LEU A 192 9.89 -4.60 -8.68
C LEU A 192 9.12 -5.50 -9.66
N CYS A 193 9.17 -5.21 -10.97
CA CYS A 193 8.60 -6.08 -12.01
C CYS A 193 9.16 -7.50 -11.90
N ASN A 194 10.49 -7.62 -11.87
CA ASN A 194 11.18 -8.90 -11.80
C ASN A 194 10.91 -9.65 -10.50
N LYS A 195 10.99 -8.96 -9.35
CA LYS A 195 10.82 -9.58 -8.03
C LYS A 195 9.41 -10.14 -7.81
N ASN A 196 8.37 -9.45 -8.30
CA ASN A 196 6.98 -9.81 -8.01
C ASN A 196 6.21 -10.35 -9.23
N ASN A 197 6.90 -10.56 -10.36
CA ASN A 197 6.30 -10.98 -11.62
C ASN A 197 5.13 -10.10 -12.09
N MET A 198 5.30 -8.78 -11.94
CA MET A 198 4.38 -7.78 -12.49
C MET A 198 4.65 -7.58 -13.99
N ASP A 199 3.60 -7.23 -14.73
CA ASP A 199 3.73 -6.92 -16.15
C ASP A 199 4.26 -5.49 -16.32
N TYR A 200 3.68 -4.55 -15.56
CA TYR A 200 4.11 -3.17 -15.57
C TYR A 200 4.15 -2.54 -14.17
N ILE A 201 5.09 -1.60 -14.02
CA ILE A 201 5.14 -0.63 -12.93
C ILE A 201 5.08 0.77 -13.53
N LEU A 202 4.10 1.55 -13.06
CA LEU A 202 4.00 2.98 -13.34
C LEU A 202 4.84 3.73 -12.30
N ALA A 203 6.01 4.20 -12.73
CA ALA A 203 6.98 4.85 -11.87
C ALA A 203 6.88 6.37 -12.00
N ASN A 204 6.94 7.09 -10.88
CA ASN A 204 6.94 8.55 -10.88
C ASN A 204 7.67 9.12 -9.64
N ASP A 205 8.06 10.39 -9.72
CA ASP A 205 8.73 11.10 -8.63
C ASP A 205 7.76 12.06 -7.91
N LEU A 206 7.83 12.12 -6.59
CA LEU A 206 6.99 12.99 -5.76
C LEU A 206 7.27 14.48 -5.99
N ALA A 207 8.51 14.86 -6.31
CA ALA A 207 8.87 16.24 -6.63
C ALA A 207 8.21 16.70 -7.93
N ASP A 208 8.05 15.82 -8.91
CA ASP A 208 7.32 16.08 -10.15
C ASP A 208 5.83 16.31 -9.87
N LEU A 209 5.21 15.43 -9.06
CA LEU A 209 3.82 15.60 -8.63
C LEU A 209 3.59 16.94 -7.92
N ARG A 210 4.51 17.36 -7.04
CA ARG A 210 4.44 18.66 -6.34
C ARG A 210 4.56 19.84 -7.29
N ARG A 211 5.23 19.68 -8.44
CA ARG A 211 5.30 20.68 -9.52
C ARG A 211 4.10 20.64 -10.47
N GLY A 212 3.16 19.72 -10.26
CA GLY A 212 1.97 19.54 -11.08
C GLY A 212 2.18 18.64 -12.30
N ASP A 213 3.33 17.97 -12.41
CA ASP A 213 3.55 16.96 -13.44
C ASP A 213 3.03 15.60 -12.93
N MET A 214 1.92 15.14 -13.51
CA MET A 214 1.25 13.89 -13.16
C MET A 214 1.78 12.68 -13.95
N SER A 215 2.83 12.87 -14.73
CA SER A 215 3.39 11.85 -15.63
C SER A 215 3.91 10.63 -14.86
N ARG A 216 3.69 9.46 -15.47
CA ARG A 216 4.26 8.17 -15.05
C ARG A 216 5.00 7.54 -16.20
N TYR A 217 6.17 7.01 -15.89
CA TYR A 217 6.98 6.22 -16.80
C TYR A 217 6.52 4.77 -16.71
N LEU A 218 6.16 4.18 -17.85
CA LEU A 218 5.76 2.79 -17.91
C LEU A 218 7.02 1.91 -17.96
N ILE A 219 7.19 1.04 -16.96
CA ILE A 219 8.35 0.18 -16.79
C ILE A 219 7.89 -1.28 -16.85
N ASN A 220 8.58 -2.13 -17.61
CA ASN A 220 8.35 -3.58 -17.62
C ASN A 220 9.62 -4.32 -17.13
N LYS A 221 9.72 -5.63 -17.37
CA LYS A 221 10.89 -6.44 -16.96
C LYS A 221 12.18 -6.10 -17.71
N ASP A 222 12.06 -5.52 -18.91
CA ASP A 222 13.18 -5.12 -19.77
C ASP A 222 13.59 -3.64 -19.56
N GLY A 223 12.88 -2.91 -18.69
CA GLY A 223 13.16 -1.52 -18.34
C GLY A 223 12.08 -0.55 -18.80
N PHE A 224 12.49 0.72 -19.03
CA PHE A 224 11.58 1.77 -19.47
C PHE A 224 11.13 1.56 -20.92
N THR A 225 9.81 1.48 -21.13
CA THR A 225 9.22 1.14 -22.43
C THR A 225 9.19 2.31 -23.43
N GLN A 226 9.76 3.46 -23.09
CA GLN A 226 9.62 4.73 -23.82
C GLN A 226 8.20 5.32 -23.80
N ILE A 227 7.28 4.75 -23.02
CA ILE A 227 5.90 5.22 -22.87
C ILE A 227 5.76 6.05 -21.59
N VAL A 228 5.22 7.27 -21.74
CA VAL A 228 4.92 8.17 -20.62
C VAL A 228 3.42 8.43 -20.59
N LEU A 229 2.77 8.05 -19.50
CA LEU A 229 1.33 8.21 -19.27
C LEU A 229 1.12 9.46 -18.41
N LYS A 230 0.52 10.50 -19.01
CA LYS A 230 0.42 11.84 -18.40
C LYS A 230 -0.57 11.93 -17.25
N ASP A 231 -1.57 11.06 -17.23
CA ASP A 231 -2.68 11.09 -16.28
C ASP A 231 -3.36 9.71 -16.19
N ALA A 232 -4.49 9.67 -15.48
CA ALA A 232 -5.31 8.48 -15.34
C ALA A 232 -6.00 8.06 -16.65
N ASP A 233 -6.35 9.01 -17.53
CA ASP A 233 -6.99 8.71 -18.82
C ASP A 233 -6.00 8.03 -19.78
N ALA A 234 -4.76 8.53 -19.85
CA ALA A 234 -3.68 7.88 -20.58
C ALA A 234 -3.40 6.47 -20.06
N THR A 235 -3.47 6.29 -18.73
CA THR A 235 -3.33 4.97 -18.11
C THR A 235 -4.49 4.04 -18.48
N PHE A 236 -5.73 4.52 -18.42
CA PHE A 236 -6.91 3.77 -18.84
C PHE A 236 -6.79 3.30 -20.30
N LYS A 237 -6.47 4.21 -21.23
CA LYS A 237 -6.34 3.89 -22.67
C LYS A 237 -5.30 2.81 -22.93
N PHE A 238 -4.13 2.93 -22.31
CA PHE A 238 -3.07 1.92 -22.44
C PHE A 238 -3.57 0.54 -22.02
N VAL A 239 -4.25 0.45 -20.86
CA VAL A 239 -4.75 -0.84 -20.36
C VAL A 239 -5.91 -1.37 -21.20
N ASP A 240 -6.81 -0.50 -21.66
CA ASP A 240 -7.91 -0.89 -22.55
C ASP A 240 -7.39 -1.48 -23.86
N GLU A 241 -6.34 -0.89 -24.42
CA GLU A 241 -5.63 -1.40 -25.60
C GLU A 241 -4.98 -2.76 -25.33
N GLU A 242 -4.27 -2.94 -24.21
CA GLU A 242 -3.61 -4.21 -23.84
C GLU A 242 -4.61 -5.36 -23.60
N LEU A 243 -5.84 -5.04 -23.19
CA LEU A 243 -6.87 -6.04 -22.98
C LEU A 243 -7.65 -6.38 -24.25
N SER A 244 -7.63 -5.53 -25.28
CA SER A 244 -8.46 -5.65 -26.50
C SER A 244 -8.02 -6.78 -27.42
#